data_AF-A0A958CQV9-F1
#
_entry.id   AF-A0A958CQV9-F1
#
_cell.length_a   1.000
_cell.length_b   1.000
_cell.length_c   1.000
_cell.angle_alpha   90.00
_cell.angle_beta   90.00
_cell.angle_gamma   90.00
#
_symmetry.space_group_name_H-M   'P 1'
#
loop_
_entity.id
_entity.type
_entity.pdbx_description
1 polymer ?
#
loop_
_entity_poly.entity_id
_entity_poly.type
_entity_poly.pdbx_seq_one_letter_code
_entity_poly.pdbx_strand_id
1 'polypeptide(L)'
;WYGWYSYFQDPASCKVAGHFDLARGPVGAAGDIHTGWAGAHAFSIPKAAEDKVGAAQLIKFLTSEEIAYEEAARGSLPVRDDVWGLVIEDAAKSSVPLDKSRLELAQLQVGTDFFTPPLFADWISFTNLWYPTLQSIILGDVTVDEGLTEAVDQTRQLMDEAGYYAAGESQQTLEKPAVAPAAPVGEAQYAGLDKDLTGQTIRMANIGGSPYETMYDQIKLFEEKTGAKVETVFLGDGFQIDRYLKENYAAGTVDFDVAWNHTSFMSQYAPFVEDLNQYFTPEELAAFSAPIIKAATIDGALQLIPRHADISALHYRTDLFGDADLQAAFEAEYGYPLAPPETIEQMQQMAEFFVAQGVVDYGTEFAGKEEALAGRFYELLVANGGNYFDENFEPVFDSDAGKMTAQWMKDLYEAGAIPSDTPNLLWPEVAQNFCDDKVAFYLEWYGWYSYFQDPASCKVAGHFDLARGPVGAAGDIHTGWAGAHAFSIPKAAE
;
A
#
# COMPACT_ATOMS: atom_id res chain seq x y z
N TRP A 1 3.48 -3.58 -11.40
CA TRP A 1 3.02 -4.92 -11.04
C TRP A 1 4.00 -6.02 -11.45
N TYR A 2 4.12 -7.10 -10.69
CA TYR A 2 5.16 -8.12 -10.87
C TYR A 2 5.01 -9.14 -12.00
N GLY A 3 3.82 -9.38 -12.56
CA GLY A 3 3.56 -10.56 -13.41
C GLY A 3 3.15 -10.27 -14.85
N TRP A 4 3.20 -8.99 -15.25
CA TRP A 4 3.50 -8.65 -16.64
C TRP A 4 4.94 -9.06 -17.03
N TYR A 5 5.73 -9.51 -16.05
CA TYR A 5 6.94 -10.32 -16.20
C TYR A 5 6.89 -11.30 -17.38
N SER A 6 5.89 -12.18 -17.38
CA SER A 6 5.75 -13.25 -18.37
C SER A 6 5.55 -12.70 -19.80
N TYR A 7 4.90 -11.54 -19.93
CA TYR A 7 4.69 -10.83 -21.18
C TYR A 7 5.95 -10.10 -21.66
N PHE A 8 6.72 -9.48 -20.75
CA PHE A 8 8.00 -8.87 -21.10
C PHE A 8 9.10 -9.90 -21.37
N GLN A 9 8.93 -11.15 -20.91
CA GLN A 9 9.81 -12.28 -21.23
C GLN A 9 9.54 -12.98 -22.54
N ASP A 10 8.31 -13.01 -23.04
CA ASP A 10 8.04 -13.64 -24.32
C ASP A 10 8.68 -12.84 -25.47
N PRO A 11 9.68 -13.37 -26.21
CA PRO A 11 10.32 -12.65 -27.31
C PRO A 11 9.41 -12.51 -28.54
N ALA A 12 8.23 -13.15 -28.56
CA ALA A 12 7.18 -12.90 -29.54
C ALA A 12 6.30 -11.68 -29.17
N SER A 13 6.27 -11.28 -27.89
CA SER A 13 5.52 -10.14 -27.37
C SER A 13 6.41 -8.91 -27.10
N CYS A 14 7.65 -9.10 -26.64
CA CYS A 14 8.58 -8.04 -26.25
C CYS A 14 9.90 -8.07 -27.06
N LYS A 15 10.44 -6.89 -27.40
CA LYS A 15 11.65 -6.74 -28.24
C LYS A 15 12.96 -6.51 -27.48
N VAL A 16 12.90 -6.18 -26.19
CA VAL A 16 14.09 -5.90 -25.35
C VAL A 16 14.35 -6.99 -24.31
N ALA A 17 13.75 -8.17 -24.54
CA ALA A 17 14.01 -9.41 -23.81
C ALA A 17 15.49 -9.83 -23.96
N GLY A 18 16.34 -9.35 -23.05
CA GLY A 18 17.77 -9.66 -22.96
C GLY A 18 18.66 -8.65 -22.23
N HIS A 19 18.17 -7.44 -21.87
CA HIS A 19 18.98 -6.24 -22.10
C HIS A 19 18.96 -5.11 -21.03
N PHE A 20 18.81 -5.40 -19.73
CA PHE A 20 19.09 -4.43 -18.64
C PHE A 20 19.57 -5.11 -17.32
N ASP A 21 19.61 -4.40 -16.18
CA ASP A 21 20.12 -4.88 -14.87
C ASP A 21 19.51 -4.08 -13.69
N LEU A 22 19.81 -4.42 -12.43
CA LEU A 22 19.33 -3.74 -11.19
C LEU A 22 20.26 -3.87 -9.96
N ALA A 23 20.00 -3.09 -8.89
CA ALA A 23 20.77 -3.09 -7.63
C ALA A 23 19.93 -2.87 -6.35
N ARG A 24 20.53 -3.17 -5.18
CA ARG A 24 19.94 -3.05 -3.83
C ARG A 24 20.31 -1.73 -3.14
N GLY A 25 19.37 -1.12 -2.42
CA GLY A 25 19.59 0.12 -1.66
C GLY A 25 20.56 -0.01 -0.46
N PRO A 26 21.21 1.10 -0.04
CA PRO A 26 22.27 1.13 0.97
C PRO A 26 21.79 0.89 2.43
N VAL A 27 22.72 0.99 3.39
CA VAL A 27 22.52 0.72 4.83
C VAL A 27 22.41 2.02 5.64
N GLY A 28 21.53 2.07 6.64
CA GLY A 28 21.39 3.20 7.56
C GLY A 28 22.49 3.28 8.65
N ALA A 29 22.46 4.37 9.43
CA ALA A 29 23.54 4.73 10.38
C ALA A 29 23.79 3.74 11.54
N ALA A 30 22.86 2.81 11.80
CA ALA A 30 23.09 1.69 12.73
C ALA A 30 24.13 0.67 12.20
N GLY A 31 24.33 0.63 10.88
CA GLY A 31 25.32 -0.22 10.20
C GLY A 31 24.83 -1.61 9.77
N ASP A 32 23.63 -2.00 10.18
CA ASP A 32 23.04 -3.33 9.98
C ASP A 32 21.59 -3.31 9.41
N ILE A 33 20.89 -2.18 9.48
CA ILE A 33 19.51 -2.02 9.01
C ILE A 33 19.47 -1.35 7.63
N HIS A 34 18.89 -2.07 6.67
CA HIS A 34 18.33 -1.54 5.43
C HIS A 34 16.82 -1.36 5.58
N THR A 35 16.18 -0.68 4.64
CA THR A 35 14.83 -0.11 4.78
C THR A 35 13.92 -0.41 3.57
N GLY A 36 12.61 -0.20 3.71
CA GLY A 36 11.50 -0.16 2.74
C GLY A 36 10.11 -0.61 3.29
N TRP A 37 8.96 -0.28 2.66
CA TRP A 37 7.56 -0.69 3.03
C TRP A 37 6.91 -1.88 2.19
N ALA A 38 6.00 -2.75 2.70
CA ALA A 38 4.92 -3.40 1.88
C ALA A 38 3.67 -3.96 2.64
N GLY A 39 2.43 -3.73 2.12
CA GLY A 39 1.10 -4.10 2.69
C GLY A 39 0.52 -5.49 2.39
N ALA A 40 -0.83 -5.67 2.34
CA ALA A 40 -1.48 -6.99 2.10
C ALA A 40 -3.04 -7.07 1.95
N HIS A 41 -3.60 -7.23 0.72
CA HIS A 41 -4.98 -7.71 0.39
C HIS A 41 -5.46 -8.79 1.36
N ALA A 42 -6.76 -9.10 1.57
CA ALA A 42 -7.14 -10.13 2.55
C ALA A 42 -8.49 -10.84 2.28
N PHE A 43 -9.00 -11.58 3.30
CA PHE A 43 -10.39 -12.03 3.52
C PHE A 43 -10.72 -12.14 5.03
N SER A 44 -12.01 -12.21 5.41
CA SER A 44 -12.45 -12.64 6.75
C SER A 44 -13.84 -13.31 6.75
N ILE A 45 -14.35 -13.60 7.96
CA ILE A 45 -15.66 -14.21 8.22
C ILE A 45 -16.51 -13.27 9.10
N PRO A 46 -17.81 -13.08 8.83
CA PRO A 46 -18.73 -12.48 9.78
C PRO A 46 -18.97 -13.39 10.98
N LYS A 47 -18.98 -12.80 12.18
CA LYS A 47 -19.65 -13.38 13.36
C LYS A 47 -21.14 -13.64 13.07
N ALA A 48 -21.74 -12.94 12.10
CA ALA A 48 -23.08 -13.17 11.56
C ALA A 48 -23.21 -14.32 10.52
N ALA A 49 -22.11 -14.90 10.01
CA ALA A 49 -22.16 -15.92 8.95
C ALA A 49 -22.99 -17.14 9.33
N GLU A 50 -23.72 -17.71 8.38
CA GLU A 50 -24.38 -19.01 8.56
C GLU A 50 -23.34 -20.14 8.49
N ASP A 51 -22.38 -20.05 7.55
CA ASP A 51 -21.33 -21.05 7.38
C ASP A 51 -19.91 -20.51 7.61
N LYS A 52 -19.56 -20.36 8.90
CA LYS A 52 -18.20 -19.99 9.33
C LYS A 52 -17.14 -21.05 8.95
N VAL A 53 -17.53 -22.30 8.71
CA VAL A 53 -16.56 -23.39 8.47
C VAL A 53 -16.18 -23.47 6.99
N GLY A 54 -17.15 -23.40 6.08
CA GLY A 54 -16.90 -23.26 4.65
C GLY A 54 -16.27 -21.90 4.32
N ALA A 55 -16.69 -20.81 4.97
CA ALA A 55 -16.02 -19.52 4.87
C ALA A 55 -14.52 -19.61 5.21
N ALA A 56 -14.16 -20.19 6.37
CA ALA A 56 -12.76 -20.41 6.74
C ALA A 56 -11.96 -21.26 5.74
N GLN A 57 -12.61 -22.22 5.09
CA GLN A 57 -11.98 -23.07 4.07
C GLN A 57 -11.75 -22.32 2.76
N LEU A 58 -12.77 -21.60 2.27
CA LEU A 58 -12.67 -20.76 1.06
C LEU A 58 -11.60 -19.68 1.21
N ILE A 59 -11.51 -19.09 2.41
CA ILE A 59 -10.48 -18.13 2.76
C ILE A 59 -9.09 -18.75 2.72
N LYS A 60 -8.87 -19.92 3.34
CA LYS A 60 -7.59 -20.65 3.27
C LYS A 60 -7.20 -21.06 1.86
N PHE A 61 -8.18 -21.33 1.00
CA PHE A 61 -7.94 -21.58 -0.41
C PHE A 61 -7.45 -20.30 -1.12
N LEU A 62 -8.18 -19.18 -0.97
CA LEU A 62 -7.86 -17.91 -1.62
C LEU A 62 -6.61 -17.19 -1.03
N THR A 63 -6.05 -17.67 0.09
CA THR A 63 -4.75 -17.22 0.65
C THR A 63 -3.69 -18.34 0.71
N SER A 64 -3.92 -19.42 -0.05
CA SER A 64 -2.94 -20.52 -0.18
C SER A 64 -1.69 -20.10 -0.96
N GLU A 65 -0.62 -20.88 -0.80
CA GLU A 65 0.69 -20.64 -1.44
C GLU A 65 0.57 -20.56 -2.96
N GLU A 66 -0.16 -21.51 -3.58
CA GLU A 66 -0.39 -21.57 -5.03
C GLU A 66 -1.21 -20.37 -5.55
N ILE A 67 -2.27 -19.95 -4.85
CA ILE A 67 -3.05 -18.76 -5.26
C ILE A 67 -2.20 -17.49 -5.14
N ALA A 68 -1.48 -17.33 -4.03
CA ALA A 68 -0.61 -16.17 -3.82
C ALA A 68 0.60 -16.16 -4.80
N TYR A 69 1.12 -17.32 -5.20
CA TYR A 69 2.11 -17.47 -6.27
C TYR A 69 1.53 -17.09 -7.63
N GLU A 70 0.38 -17.66 -8.03
CA GLU A 70 -0.31 -17.31 -9.28
C GLU A 70 -0.58 -15.80 -9.38
N GLU A 71 -1.00 -15.20 -8.27
CA GLU A 71 -1.23 -13.77 -8.18
C GLU A 71 0.06 -12.97 -8.30
N ALA A 72 1.15 -13.37 -7.64
CA ALA A 72 2.42 -12.68 -7.76
C ALA A 72 3.03 -12.81 -9.16
N ALA A 73 2.82 -13.96 -9.80
CA ALA A 73 3.10 -14.20 -11.21
C ALA A 73 2.17 -13.44 -12.18
N ARG A 74 1.16 -12.70 -11.69
CA ARG A 74 0.35 -11.71 -12.45
C ARG A 74 0.66 -10.26 -12.06
N GLY A 75 0.93 -10.01 -10.78
CA GLY A 75 1.79 -8.90 -10.36
C GLY A 75 1.61 -8.34 -8.96
N SER A 76 0.68 -8.92 -8.22
CA SER A 76 0.58 -8.86 -6.77
C SER A 76 1.97 -8.98 -6.11
N LEU A 77 2.22 -8.27 -5.02
CA LEU A 77 3.41 -8.55 -4.21
C LEU A 77 3.05 -9.67 -3.21
N PRO A 78 3.86 -10.72 -2.98
CA PRO A 78 3.49 -11.76 -2.02
C PRO A 78 3.40 -11.23 -0.58
N VAL A 79 2.51 -11.83 0.20
CA VAL A 79 2.41 -11.58 1.67
C VAL A 79 2.87 -12.78 2.49
N ARG A 80 3.09 -13.91 1.80
CA ARG A 80 3.60 -15.14 2.37
C ARG A 80 5.10 -15.18 2.14
N ASP A 81 5.85 -15.42 3.20
CA ASP A 81 7.31 -15.47 3.18
C ASP A 81 7.84 -16.70 2.43
N ASP A 82 7.01 -17.74 2.26
CA ASP A 82 7.30 -18.91 1.41
C ASP A 82 7.20 -18.59 -0.11
N VAL A 83 6.16 -17.88 -0.55
CA VAL A 83 5.93 -17.55 -1.97
C VAL A 83 7.03 -16.69 -2.59
N TRP A 84 7.64 -15.76 -1.85
CA TRP A 84 8.67 -14.86 -2.39
C TRP A 84 9.81 -15.58 -3.10
N GLY A 85 10.25 -16.74 -2.58
CA GLY A 85 11.32 -17.53 -3.20
C GLY A 85 10.95 -18.03 -4.60
N LEU A 86 9.70 -18.48 -4.78
CA LEU A 86 9.18 -19.00 -6.05
C LEU A 86 9.12 -17.91 -7.12
N VAL A 87 8.48 -16.78 -6.81
CA VAL A 87 8.26 -15.71 -7.78
C VAL A 87 9.54 -14.89 -8.04
N ILE A 88 10.48 -14.82 -7.09
CA ILE A 88 11.84 -14.29 -7.35
C ILE A 88 12.65 -15.28 -8.22
N GLU A 89 12.56 -16.60 -8.03
CA GLU A 89 13.24 -17.55 -8.93
C GLU A 89 12.65 -17.51 -10.34
N ASP A 90 11.32 -17.44 -10.46
CA ASP A 90 10.67 -17.28 -11.75
C ASP A 90 11.10 -16.00 -12.44
N ALA A 91 11.12 -14.86 -11.74
CA ALA A 91 11.65 -13.62 -12.30
C ALA A 91 13.17 -13.56 -12.42
N ALA A 92 13.93 -14.46 -11.80
CA ALA A 92 15.36 -14.61 -12.09
C ALA A 92 15.60 -15.26 -13.47
N LYS A 93 14.55 -15.80 -14.10
CA LYS A 93 14.56 -16.19 -15.52
C LYS A 93 14.39 -14.95 -16.43
N SER A 94 14.33 -13.73 -15.87
CA SER A 94 14.13 -12.50 -16.62
C SER A 94 15.35 -12.09 -17.45
N SER A 95 15.10 -12.00 -18.75
CA SER A 95 15.83 -11.18 -19.70
C SER A 95 15.49 -9.67 -19.58
N VAL A 96 14.62 -9.29 -18.64
CA VAL A 96 14.13 -7.92 -18.33
C VAL A 96 14.37 -7.64 -16.82
N PRO A 97 15.60 -7.35 -16.36
CA PRO A 97 15.92 -7.49 -14.93
C PRO A 97 15.32 -6.49 -13.94
N LEU A 98 14.65 -5.42 -14.39
CA LEU A 98 13.74 -4.65 -13.51
C LEU A 98 12.61 -5.52 -12.97
N ASP A 99 12.33 -6.68 -13.55
CA ASP A 99 11.60 -7.74 -12.86
C ASP A 99 12.37 -8.20 -11.61
N LYS A 100 13.34 -9.12 -11.73
CA LYS A 100 13.97 -9.83 -10.59
C LYS A 100 14.14 -8.97 -9.33
N SER A 101 14.85 -7.85 -9.45
CA SER A 101 15.25 -7.07 -8.28
C SER A 101 14.21 -6.05 -7.82
N ARG A 102 13.05 -5.86 -8.47
CA ARG A 102 11.94 -5.11 -7.85
C ARG A 102 11.06 -5.98 -6.95
N LEU A 103 11.10 -7.32 -7.02
CA LEU A 103 10.70 -8.12 -5.85
C LEU A 103 11.82 -8.18 -4.81
N GLU A 104 13.10 -8.26 -5.16
CA GLU A 104 14.13 -8.25 -4.10
C GLU A 104 14.16 -6.91 -3.34
N LEU A 105 13.84 -5.82 -4.04
CA LEU A 105 13.51 -4.54 -3.42
C LEU A 105 12.20 -4.69 -2.63
N ALA A 106 11.06 -4.97 -3.25
CA ALA A 106 9.77 -5.04 -2.55
C ALA A 106 9.74 -6.02 -1.35
N GLN A 107 10.51 -7.11 -1.35
CA GLN A 107 10.63 -8.08 -0.25
C GLN A 107 11.41 -7.49 0.92
N LEU A 108 12.56 -6.86 0.63
CA LEU A 108 13.27 -6.03 1.61
C LEU A 108 12.31 -4.97 2.16
N GLN A 109 11.47 -4.41 1.29
CA GLN A 109 10.47 -3.42 1.66
C GLN A 109 9.30 -4.03 2.49
N VAL A 110 8.84 -5.28 2.31
CA VAL A 110 7.90 -5.92 3.27
C VAL A 110 8.46 -5.89 4.70
N GLY A 111 9.76 -6.13 4.84
CA GLY A 111 10.37 -6.49 6.11
C GLY A 111 10.80 -5.34 7.04
N THR A 112 10.85 -4.08 6.60
CA THR A 112 11.74 -3.09 7.29
C THR A 112 11.16 -1.72 7.67
N ASP A 113 10.25 -1.14 6.89
CA ASP A 113 9.52 0.14 7.09
C ASP A 113 8.00 -0.08 7.04
N PHE A 114 7.48 -1.26 7.41
CA PHE A 114 6.04 -1.50 7.33
C PHE A 114 5.24 -0.76 8.42
N PHE A 115 4.57 0.36 8.04
CA PHE A 115 3.68 1.13 8.92
C PHE A 115 2.38 1.59 8.24
N THR A 116 1.21 1.17 8.75
CA THR A 116 -0.11 1.66 8.32
C THR A 116 -0.42 3.04 8.90
N PRO A 117 -1.49 3.72 8.42
CA PRO A 117 -2.20 4.71 9.20
C PRO A 117 -2.45 4.29 10.66
N PRO A 118 -2.67 5.25 11.57
CA PRO A 118 -3.15 4.97 12.92
C PRO A 118 -4.46 4.17 12.87
N LEU A 119 -4.49 3.04 13.58
CA LEU A 119 -5.59 2.07 13.49
C LEU A 119 -6.73 2.38 14.46
N PHE A 120 -7.49 3.46 14.18
CA PHE A 120 -8.68 3.86 14.97
C PHE A 120 -9.92 3.97 14.09
N ALA A 121 -11.11 3.83 14.68
CA ALA A 121 -12.36 3.66 13.94
C ALA A 121 -12.72 4.90 13.08
N ASP A 122 -12.26 6.06 13.50
CA ASP A 122 -12.57 7.35 12.89
C ASP A 122 -11.52 7.85 11.88
N TRP A 123 -10.63 6.98 11.38
CA TRP A 123 -9.65 7.34 10.33
C TRP A 123 -10.30 8.06 9.14
N ILE A 124 -11.44 7.58 8.66
CA ILE A 124 -12.19 8.22 7.56
C ILE A 124 -12.85 9.54 8.01
N SER A 125 -13.34 9.64 9.24
CA SER A 125 -13.91 10.88 9.81
C SER A 125 -12.83 11.97 9.90
N PHE A 126 -11.65 11.60 10.41
CA PHE A 126 -10.47 12.46 10.56
C PHE A 126 -9.90 12.91 9.21
N THR A 127 -9.66 11.99 8.27
CA THR A 127 -9.03 12.35 6.98
C THR A 127 -9.92 13.25 6.13
N ASN A 128 -11.25 13.07 6.16
CA ASN A 128 -12.21 13.98 5.51
C ASN A 128 -12.23 15.40 6.11
N LEU A 129 -11.88 15.54 7.39
CA LEU A 129 -11.76 16.81 8.10
C LEU A 129 -10.40 17.47 7.83
N TRP A 130 -9.33 16.69 7.74
CA TRP A 130 -7.97 17.18 7.55
C TRP A 130 -7.64 17.61 6.11
N TYR A 131 -7.97 16.80 5.09
CA TYR A 131 -7.49 17.08 3.72
C TYR A 131 -7.89 18.46 3.15
N PRO A 132 -9.07 19.05 3.43
CA PRO A 132 -9.43 20.38 2.89
C PRO A 132 -8.60 21.52 3.52
N THR A 133 -8.24 21.38 4.79
CA THR A 133 -7.35 22.32 5.48
C THR A 133 -5.93 22.19 4.95
N LEU A 134 -5.45 20.97 4.68
CA LEU A 134 -4.15 20.75 4.03
C LEU A 134 -4.11 21.30 2.59
N GLN A 135 -5.18 21.14 1.80
CA GLN A 135 -5.30 21.83 0.50
C GLN A 135 -5.19 23.35 0.66
N SER A 136 -5.83 23.93 1.67
CA SER A 136 -5.82 25.37 1.93
C SER A 136 -4.42 25.89 2.31
N ILE A 137 -3.61 25.08 3.01
CA ILE A 137 -2.20 25.38 3.28
C ILE A 137 -1.37 25.35 1.99
N ILE A 138 -1.51 24.29 1.18
CA ILE A 138 -0.77 24.09 -0.08
C ILE A 138 -1.06 25.25 -1.06
N LEU A 139 -2.34 25.63 -1.20
CA LEU A 139 -2.77 26.77 -2.01
C LEU A 139 -2.34 28.13 -1.44
N GLY A 140 -2.02 28.20 -0.14
CA GLY A 140 -1.67 29.44 0.55
C GLY A 140 -2.85 30.34 0.94
N ASP A 141 -4.07 29.78 0.98
CA ASP A 141 -5.25 30.45 1.51
C ASP A 141 -5.17 30.64 3.04
N VAL A 142 -4.40 29.78 3.73
CA VAL A 142 -4.02 29.90 5.15
C VAL A 142 -2.51 29.67 5.33
N THR A 143 -1.92 30.13 6.44
CA THR A 143 -0.53 29.77 6.78
C THR A 143 -0.43 28.34 7.33
N VAL A 144 0.78 27.76 7.27
CA VAL A 144 1.10 26.44 7.84
C VAL A 144 0.75 26.36 9.33
N ASP A 145 1.14 27.38 10.12
CA ASP A 145 0.84 27.43 11.55
C ASP A 145 -0.67 27.51 11.84
N GLU A 146 -1.40 28.37 11.14
CA GLU A 146 -2.85 28.54 11.33
C GLU A 146 -3.62 27.28 10.93
N GLY A 147 -3.34 26.71 9.75
CA GLY A 147 -4.05 25.54 9.25
C GLY A 147 -3.77 24.26 10.05
N LEU A 148 -2.53 24.06 10.53
CA LEU A 148 -2.23 22.92 11.41
C LEU A 148 -2.87 23.08 12.79
N THR A 149 -2.88 24.29 13.36
CA THR A 149 -3.55 24.56 14.65
C THR A 149 -5.05 24.31 14.54
N GLU A 150 -5.70 24.82 13.48
CA GLU A 150 -7.12 24.59 13.24
C GLU A 150 -7.43 23.10 13.03
N ALA A 151 -6.64 22.39 12.24
CA ALA A 151 -6.84 20.96 12.01
C ALA A 151 -6.65 20.12 13.29
N VAL A 152 -5.69 20.45 14.15
CA VAL A 152 -5.46 19.79 15.45
C VAL A 152 -6.63 20.03 16.41
N ASP A 153 -7.14 21.26 16.51
CA ASP A 153 -8.29 21.56 17.37
C ASP A 153 -9.60 20.94 16.85
N GLN A 154 -9.86 20.98 15.55
CA GLN A 154 -10.99 20.29 14.92
C GLN A 154 -10.89 18.77 15.12
N THR A 155 -9.69 18.19 15.00
CA THR A 155 -9.45 16.76 15.26
C THR A 155 -9.70 16.41 16.72
N ARG A 156 -9.24 17.23 17.67
CA ARG A 156 -9.48 16.99 19.10
C ARG A 156 -10.97 17.01 19.45
N GLN A 157 -11.75 17.89 18.81
CA GLN A 157 -13.21 17.88 18.95
C GLN A 157 -13.82 16.58 18.42
N LEU A 158 -13.41 16.11 17.24
CA LEU A 158 -13.86 14.81 16.70
C LEU A 158 -13.55 13.65 17.65
N MET A 159 -12.35 13.62 18.25
CA MET A 159 -11.94 12.55 19.17
C MET A 159 -12.67 12.61 20.53
N ASP A 160 -13.03 13.80 21.02
CA ASP A 160 -13.89 13.96 22.21
C ASP A 160 -15.35 13.53 21.93
N GLU A 161 -15.91 13.95 20.79
CA GLU A 161 -17.27 13.58 20.37
C GLU A 161 -17.43 12.07 20.08
N ALA A 162 -16.37 11.43 19.56
CA ALA A 162 -16.30 9.97 19.39
C ALA A 162 -15.93 9.22 20.70
N GLY A 163 -15.49 9.94 21.74
CA GLY A 163 -15.31 9.41 23.09
C GLY A 163 -13.93 8.83 23.42
N TYR A 164 -12.89 9.07 22.61
CA TYR A 164 -11.54 8.51 22.85
C TYR A 164 -10.93 8.98 24.18
N TYR A 165 -11.32 10.16 24.68
CA TYR A 165 -10.89 10.67 25.99
C TYR A 165 -11.76 10.20 27.18
N ALA A 166 -12.82 9.42 26.91
CA ALA A 166 -13.80 8.98 27.91
C ALA A 166 -13.37 7.70 28.67
N ALA A 167 -12.26 7.82 29.40
CA ALA A 167 -11.76 6.91 30.44
C ALA A 167 -11.09 5.58 30.01
N GLY A 168 -9.76 5.62 29.89
CA GLY A 168 -8.90 4.74 30.69
C GLY A 168 -8.47 3.39 30.09
N GLU A 169 -8.67 3.16 28.80
CA GLU A 169 -8.11 2.01 28.09
C GLU A 169 -6.93 2.44 27.20
N SER A 170 -5.72 1.98 27.56
CA SER A 170 -4.48 2.24 26.81
C SER A 170 -4.29 1.20 25.70
N GLN A 171 -4.00 1.64 24.47
CA GLN A 171 -3.66 0.76 23.35
C GLN A 171 -2.21 0.97 22.85
N GLN A 172 -1.76 0.15 21.89
CA GLN A 172 -0.35 -0.26 21.81
C GLN A 172 0.68 0.78 21.32
N THR A 173 1.85 0.75 21.96
CA THR A 173 3.12 1.24 21.38
C THR A 173 3.75 0.20 20.44
N LEU A 174 4.46 0.66 19.42
CA LEU A 174 4.97 -0.20 18.33
C LEU A 174 6.40 -0.72 18.59
N GLU A 175 6.54 -1.94 19.11
CA GLU A 175 7.84 -2.65 19.09
C GLU A 175 8.16 -3.28 17.71
N LYS A 176 9.46 -3.33 17.38
CA LYS A 176 10.02 -3.71 16.08
C LYS A 176 10.26 -5.23 15.97
N PRO A 177 9.80 -5.91 14.90
CA PRO A 177 9.90 -7.37 14.76
C PRO A 177 11.29 -7.85 14.32
N ALA A 178 11.53 -9.16 14.45
CA ALA A 178 12.71 -9.86 13.92
C ALA A 178 12.35 -10.65 12.65
N VAL A 179 13.29 -10.75 11.70
CA VAL A 179 13.10 -11.41 10.40
C VAL A 179 13.26 -12.93 10.51
N ALA A 180 12.36 -13.68 9.88
CA ALA A 180 12.43 -15.14 9.77
C ALA A 180 13.33 -15.58 8.58
N PRO A 181 14.01 -16.75 8.67
CA PRO A 181 14.78 -17.29 7.54
C PRO A 181 13.85 -17.90 6.47
N ALA A 182 14.24 -17.75 5.20
CA ALA A 182 13.46 -18.24 4.06
C ALA A 182 13.21 -19.76 4.10
N ALA A 183 12.00 -20.16 3.69
CA ALA A 183 11.58 -21.56 3.58
C ALA A 183 12.29 -22.30 2.42
N PRO A 184 12.41 -23.64 2.48
CA PRO A 184 12.95 -24.43 1.37
C PRO A 184 11.95 -24.50 0.20
N VAL A 185 12.45 -24.18 -1.00
CA VAL A 185 11.64 -24.14 -2.24
C VAL A 185 11.08 -25.53 -2.59
N GLY A 186 9.78 -25.60 -2.88
CA GLY A 186 9.06 -26.77 -3.38
C GLY A 186 8.11 -26.42 -4.53
N GLU A 187 7.23 -27.34 -4.92
CA GLU A 187 6.06 -26.99 -5.75
C GLU A 187 4.99 -26.37 -4.85
N ALA A 188 4.39 -25.25 -5.25
CA ALA A 188 3.41 -24.53 -4.43
C ALA A 188 2.12 -25.34 -4.19
N GLN A 189 1.48 -25.12 -3.03
CA GLN A 189 0.35 -25.94 -2.58
C GLN A 189 -0.95 -25.14 -2.37
N TYR A 190 -2.08 -25.76 -2.72
CA TYR A 190 -3.41 -25.33 -2.31
C TYR A 190 -3.69 -25.69 -0.84
N ALA A 191 -4.46 -24.85 -0.15
CA ALA A 191 -4.98 -25.11 1.20
C ALA A 191 -6.51 -24.96 1.23
N GLY A 192 -7.15 -25.31 2.35
CA GLY A 192 -8.61 -25.15 2.52
C GLY A 192 -9.48 -26.10 1.69
N LEU A 193 -8.90 -27.15 1.09
CA LEU A 193 -9.58 -28.17 0.29
C LEU A 193 -9.80 -29.48 1.07
N ASP A 194 -9.63 -29.45 2.40
CA ASP A 194 -9.58 -30.64 3.27
C ASP A 194 -10.95 -31.14 3.76
N LYS A 195 -12.04 -30.40 3.52
CA LYS A 195 -13.39 -30.73 4.01
C LYS A 195 -14.40 -30.99 2.90
N ASP A 196 -15.28 -31.94 3.19
CA ASP A 196 -16.55 -32.11 2.50
C ASP A 196 -17.53 -31.04 3.00
N LEU A 197 -17.92 -30.15 2.09
CA LEU A 197 -18.85 -29.04 2.29
C LEU A 197 -20.12 -29.24 1.44
N THR A 198 -20.40 -30.49 1.00
CA THR A 198 -21.49 -30.82 0.07
C THR A 198 -22.84 -30.25 0.52
N GLY A 199 -23.39 -29.32 -0.28
CA GLY A 199 -24.69 -28.70 -0.04
C GLY A 199 -24.65 -27.44 0.84
N GLN A 200 -23.47 -26.99 1.27
CA GLN A 200 -23.28 -25.66 1.85
C GLN A 200 -23.23 -24.60 0.73
N THR A 201 -23.59 -23.36 1.04
CA THR A 201 -23.48 -22.22 0.11
C THR A 201 -22.82 -21.07 0.84
N ILE A 202 -21.65 -20.66 0.37
CA ILE A 202 -20.84 -19.60 0.97
C ILE A 202 -21.06 -18.33 0.16
N ARG A 203 -21.61 -17.29 0.78
CA ARG A 203 -21.97 -16.04 0.11
C ARG A 203 -20.81 -15.04 0.18
N MET A 204 -20.41 -14.46 -0.95
CA MET A 204 -19.25 -13.56 -1.08
C MET A 204 -19.63 -12.13 -1.46
N ALA A 205 -19.18 -11.12 -0.71
CA ALA A 205 -19.12 -9.74 -1.21
C ALA A 205 -17.70 -9.44 -1.70
N ASN A 206 -17.53 -9.11 -2.98
CA ASN A 206 -16.25 -9.08 -3.69
C ASN A 206 -15.95 -7.71 -4.33
N ILE A 207 -14.68 -7.45 -4.63
CA ILE A 207 -14.21 -6.23 -5.30
C ILE A 207 -13.99 -6.51 -6.80
N GLY A 208 -14.44 -5.62 -7.67
CA GLY A 208 -14.26 -5.72 -9.12
C GLY A 208 -13.03 -4.97 -9.63
N GLY A 209 -12.51 -5.39 -10.78
CA GLY A 209 -11.35 -4.79 -11.45
C GLY A 209 -10.36 -5.87 -11.89
N SER A 210 -9.87 -5.81 -13.14
CA SER A 210 -9.31 -6.95 -13.88
C SER A 210 -8.34 -7.92 -13.17
N PRO A 211 -7.49 -7.51 -12.21
CA PRO A 211 -6.73 -8.44 -11.37
C PRO A 211 -7.60 -9.41 -10.54
N TYR A 212 -8.74 -8.95 -10.03
CA TYR A 212 -9.57 -9.65 -9.06
C TYR A 212 -10.37 -10.80 -9.68
N GLU A 213 -11.02 -10.59 -10.83
CA GLU A 213 -11.82 -11.65 -11.46
C GLU A 213 -11.00 -12.86 -11.87
N THR A 214 -9.71 -12.66 -12.18
CA THR A 214 -8.77 -13.74 -12.52
C THR A 214 -8.52 -14.69 -11.33
N MET A 215 -8.50 -14.16 -10.10
CA MET A 215 -8.45 -14.98 -8.88
C MET A 215 -9.81 -15.62 -8.59
N TYR A 216 -10.92 -14.91 -8.79
CA TYR A 216 -12.27 -15.47 -8.57
C TYR A 216 -12.60 -16.64 -9.54
N ASP A 217 -11.97 -16.71 -10.71
CA ASP A 217 -12.08 -17.87 -11.61
C ASP A 217 -11.61 -19.18 -10.95
N GLN A 218 -10.66 -19.12 -10.00
CA GLN A 218 -10.17 -20.29 -9.25
C GLN A 218 -11.17 -20.85 -8.24
N ILE A 219 -12.23 -20.11 -7.88
CA ILE A 219 -13.29 -20.58 -6.98
C ILE A 219 -13.94 -21.88 -7.51
N LYS A 220 -13.96 -22.08 -8.83
CA LYS A 220 -14.46 -23.31 -9.47
C LYS A 220 -13.71 -24.56 -9.01
N LEU A 221 -12.41 -24.45 -8.72
CA LEU A 221 -11.61 -25.54 -8.16
C LEU A 221 -12.02 -25.86 -6.73
N PHE A 222 -12.27 -24.83 -5.91
CA PHE A 222 -12.78 -24.98 -4.55
C PHE A 222 -14.16 -25.66 -4.53
N GLU A 223 -15.10 -25.23 -5.38
CA GLU A 223 -16.41 -25.89 -5.55
C GLU A 223 -16.25 -27.36 -5.97
N GLU A 224 -15.38 -27.66 -6.95
CA GLU A 224 -15.16 -29.03 -7.43
C GLU A 224 -14.59 -29.96 -6.35
N LYS A 225 -13.64 -29.48 -5.52
CA LYS A 225 -12.98 -30.32 -4.51
C LYS A 225 -13.78 -30.47 -3.22
N THR A 226 -14.50 -29.44 -2.79
CA THR A 226 -15.23 -29.43 -1.51
C THR A 226 -16.71 -29.79 -1.62
N GLY A 227 -17.34 -29.60 -2.78
CA GLY A 227 -18.79 -29.75 -2.94
C GLY A 227 -19.62 -28.58 -2.40
N ALA A 228 -18.99 -27.51 -1.89
CA ALA A 228 -19.65 -26.24 -1.63
C ALA A 228 -20.12 -25.59 -2.93
N LYS A 229 -21.11 -24.70 -2.81
CA LYS A 229 -21.38 -23.66 -3.80
C LYS A 229 -20.86 -22.31 -3.27
N VAL A 230 -20.29 -21.47 -4.13
CA VAL A 230 -19.94 -20.09 -3.79
C VAL A 230 -20.82 -19.11 -4.58
N GLU A 231 -21.36 -18.10 -3.91
CA GLU A 231 -22.29 -17.13 -4.51
C GLU A 231 -21.81 -15.70 -4.28
N THR A 232 -21.34 -15.01 -5.32
CA THR A 232 -21.02 -13.58 -5.23
C THR A 232 -22.30 -12.76 -5.13
N VAL A 233 -22.59 -12.21 -3.95
CA VAL A 233 -23.77 -11.39 -3.65
C VAL A 233 -23.55 -9.91 -3.97
N PHE A 234 -22.29 -9.46 -3.99
CA PHE A 234 -21.89 -8.11 -4.36
C PHE A 234 -20.59 -8.13 -5.17
N LEU A 235 -20.49 -7.27 -6.19
CA LEU A 235 -19.26 -6.98 -6.92
C LEU A 235 -19.25 -5.49 -7.30
N GLY A 236 -18.22 -4.74 -6.91
CA GLY A 236 -18.08 -3.31 -7.17
C GLY A 236 -16.69 -2.78 -6.83
N ASP A 237 -16.41 -1.50 -7.09
CA ASP A 237 -15.11 -0.89 -6.72
C ASP A 237 -14.94 -0.72 -5.20
N GLY A 238 -13.74 -0.33 -4.76
CA GLY A 238 -13.39 -0.16 -3.33
C GLY A 238 -14.33 0.76 -2.54
N PHE A 239 -14.81 1.86 -3.14
CA PHE A 239 -15.73 2.82 -2.50
C PHE A 239 -17.20 2.37 -2.59
N GLN A 240 -17.54 1.55 -3.57
CA GLN A 240 -18.84 0.89 -3.66
C GLN A 240 -18.96 -0.21 -2.60
N ILE A 241 -17.92 -1.02 -2.42
CA ILE A 241 -17.95 -2.10 -1.43
C ILE A 241 -17.84 -1.58 0.00
N ASP A 242 -16.92 -0.67 0.35
CA ASP A 242 -16.86 -0.07 1.71
C ASP A 242 -18.23 0.47 2.15
N ARG A 243 -18.94 1.14 1.24
CA ARG A 243 -20.30 1.64 1.48
C ARG A 243 -21.33 0.52 1.66
N TYR A 244 -21.36 -0.48 0.78
CA TYR A 244 -22.27 -1.63 0.89
C TYR A 244 -22.05 -2.41 2.19
N LEU A 245 -20.78 -2.58 2.60
CA LEU A 245 -20.40 -3.18 3.87
C LEU A 245 -20.94 -2.30 5.01
N LYS A 246 -20.50 -1.04 5.10
CA LYS A 246 -20.91 -0.08 6.13
C LYS A 246 -22.43 0.06 6.30
N GLU A 247 -23.18 0.10 5.19
CA GLU A 247 -24.65 0.13 5.20
C GLU A 247 -25.24 -1.16 5.79
N ASN A 248 -24.83 -2.35 5.34
CA ASN A 248 -25.33 -3.62 5.89
C ASN A 248 -24.88 -3.89 7.33
N TYR A 249 -23.69 -3.38 7.70
CA TYR A 249 -23.11 -3.53 9.03
C TYR A 249 -23.88 -2.69 10.05
N ALA A 250 -24.19 -1.42 9.70
CA ALA A 250 -25.00 -0.53 10.52
C ALA A 250 -26.49 -0.93 10.56
N ALA A 251 -27.02 -1.52 9.49
CA ALA A 251 -28.41 -1.99 9.42
C ALA A 251 -28.63 -3.37 10.06
N GLY A 252 -27.56 -4.15 10.30
CA GLY A 252 -27.66 -5.55 10.76
C GLY A 252 -28.19 -6.52 9.69
N THR A 253 -28.01 -6.20 8.40
CA THR A 253 -28.59 -6.93 7.26
C THR A 253 -27.57 -7.74 6.46
N VAL A 254 -26.43 -8.09 7.09
CA VAL A 254 -25.35 -8.87 6.46
C VAL A 254 -25.86 -10.20 5.92
N ASP A 255 -25.74 -10.39 4.60
CA ASP A 255 -26.20 -11.56 3.87
C ASP A 255 -25.03 -12.33 3.20
N PHE A 256 -23.85 -12.31 3.81
CA PHE A 256 -22.63 -12.91 3.28
C PHE A 256 -21.81 -13.62 4.36
N ASP A 257 -21.02 -14.62 3.97
CA ASP A 257 -20.18 -15.47 4.83
C ASP A 257 -18.68 -15.21 4.62
N VAL A 258 -18.30 -14.66 3.47
CA VAL A 258 -16.97 -14.07 3.20
C VAL A 258 -17.18 -12.71 2.52
N ALA A 259 -16.41 -11.71 2.92
CA ALA A 259 -16.52 -10.31 2.49
C ALA A 259 -15.36 -9.51 3.09
N TRP A 260 -15.46 -8.17 3.09
CA TRP A 260 -14.29 -7.36 2.72
C TRP A 260 -14.11 -5.99 3.44
N ASN A 261 -12.90 -5.40 3.40
CA ASN A 261 -12.38 -4.20 4.12
C ASN A 261 -10.98 -3.67 3.58
N HIS A 262 -10.27 -2.80 4.30
CA HIS A 262 -8.86 -2.36 4.12
C HIS A 262 -8.11 -2.37 5.47
N THR A 263 -6.79 -2.50 5.61
CA THR A 263 -6.18 -2.37 6.98
C THR A 263 -6.41 -0.97 7.53
N SER A 264 -6.26 0.07 6.69
CA SER A 264 -6.67 1.45 7.01
C SER A 264 -8.15 1.59 7.40
N PHE A 265 -9.02 0.63 7.08
CA PHE A 265 -10.46 0.65 7.38
C PHE A 265 -10.86 -0.44 8.40
N MET A 266 -9.95 -1.31 8.88
CA MET A 266 -10.34 -2.48 9.69
C MET A 266 -10.85 -2.12 11.09
N SER A 267 -10.41 -0.98 11.59
CA SER A 267 -10.78 -0.40 12.88
C SER A 267 -12.29 -0.11 12.96
N GLN A 268 -12.91 0.51 11.94
CA GLN A 268 -14.37 0.73 11.91
C GLN A 268 -15.16 -0.59 11.90
N TYR A 269 -14.51 -1.71 11.58
CA TYR A 269 -15.11 -3.04 11.57
C TYR A 269 -14.61 -3.96 12.71
N ALA A 270 -13.79 -3.49 13.65
CA ALA A 270 -13.25 -4.34 14.71
C ALA A 270 -14.29 -4.89 15.73
N PRO A 271 -15.29 -4.11 16.22
CA PRO A 271 -16.38 -4.66 17.03
C PRO A 271 -17.14 -5.78 16.31
N PHE A 272 -17.11 -5.67 14.99
CA PHE A 272 -17.83 -6.43 14.02
C PHE A 272 -17.12 -7.81 13.77
N VAL A 273 -15.81 -7.96 13.57
CA VAL A 273 -15.24 -9.22 12.97
C VAL A 273 -14.90 -10.44 13.83
N GLU A 274 -15.05 -11.66 13.26
CA GLU A 274 -14.54 -12.89 13.88
C GLU A 274 -13.03 -12.84 14.05
N ASP A 275 -12.54 -13.20 15.23
CA ASP A 275 -11.10 -13.41 15.42
C ASP A 275 -10.64 -14.62 14.59
N LEU A 276 -9.85 -14.36 13.54
CA LEU A 276 -9.39 -15.39 12.62
C LEU A 276 -8.32 -16.33 13.23
N ASN A 277 -7.77 -16.00 14.40
CA ASN A 277 -6.96 -16.95 15.18
C ASN A 277 -7.76 -18.20 15.61
N GLN A 278 -9.10 -18.16 15.57
CA GLN A 278 -9.96 -19.33 15.78
C GLN A 278 -9.91 -20.34 14.60
N TYR A 279 -9.49 -19.89 13.42
CA TYR A 279 -9.56 -20.67 12.18
C TYR A 279 -8.17 -20.98 11.59
N PHE A 280 -7.17 -20.15 11.86
CA PHE A 280 -5.78 -20.35 11.45
C PHE A 280 -4.90 -20.82 12.60
N THR A 281 -4.07 -21.84 12.39
CA THR A 281 -3.08 -22.27 13.40
C THR A 281 -1.83 -21.37 13.36
N PRO A 282 -1.02 -21.32 14.44
CA PRO A 282 0.24 -20.58 14.44
C PRO A 282 1.20 -21.01 13.32
N GLU A 283 1.18 -22.27 12.91
CA GLU A 283 1.98 -22.79 11.79
C GLU A 283 1.47 -22.30 10.43
N GLU A 284 0.15 -22.14 10.26
CA GLU A 284 -0.42 -21.54 9.05
C GLU A 284 -0.16 -20.03 8.99
N LEU A 285 -0.22 -19.33 10.13
CA LEU A 285 0.10 -17.90 10.22
C LEU A 285 1.60 -17.62 10.05
N ALA A 286 2.48 -18.54 10.48
CA ALA A 286 3.93 -18.39 10.34
C ALA A 286 4.44 -18.46 8.88
N ALA A 287 3.57 -18.80 7.92
CA ALA A 287 3.86 -18.64 6.50
C ALA A 287 3.66 -17.20 6.00
N PHE A 288 2.93 -16.35 6.74
CA PHE A 288 2.66 -14.96 6.39
C PHE A 288 3.66 -14.02 7.06
N SER A 289 4.00 -12.93 6.36
CA SER A 289 4.89 -11.88 6.83
C SER A 289 4.41 -11.32 8.18
N ALA A 290 5.29 -11.39 9.18
CA ALA A 290 4.96 -10.99 10.55
C ALA A 290 4.60 -9.50 10.71
N PRO A 291 5.27 -8.52 10.05
CA PRO A 291 4.81 -7.13 10.02
C PRO A 291 3.38 -7.00 9.49
N ILE A 292 3.05 -7.69 8.40
CA ILE A 292 1.72 -7.68 7.77
C ILE A 292 0.66 -8.27 8.70
N ILE A 293 0.91 -9.43 9.32
CA ILE A 293 -0.01 -10.05 10.29
C ILE A 293 -0.22 -9.15 11.52
N LYS A 294 0.82 -8.42 11.96
CA LYS A 294 0.68 -7.42 13.04
C LYS A 294 -0.33 -6.33 12.68
N ALA A 295 -0.26 -5.75 11.48
CA ALA A 295 -1.24 -4.73 11.04
C ALA A 295 -2.56 -5.30 10.49
N ALA A 296 -2.75 -6.62 10.54
CA ALA A 296 -4.04 -7.30 10.37
C ALA A 296 -4.74 -7.58 11.71
N THR A 297 -4.10 -7.24 12.85
CA THR A 297 -4.52 -7.62 14.20
C THR A 297 -4.90 -6.39 15.02
N ILE A 298 -6.03 -6.45 15.74
CA ILE A 298 -6.45 -5.45 16.73
C ILE A 298 -6.69 -6.17 18.06
N ASP A 299 -6.13 -5.65 19.15
CA ASP A 299 -6.24 -6.21 20.52
C ASP A 299 -5.93 -7.71 20.64
N GLY A 300 -5.03 -8.20 19.78
CA GLY A 300 -4.64 -9.61 19.69
C GLY A 300 -5.55 -10.49 18.82
N ALA A 301 -6.72 -10.00 18.42
CA ALA A 301 -7.63 -10.68 17.50
C ALA A 301 -7.26 -10.36 16.04
N LEU A 302 -7.07 -11.39 15.23
CA LEU A 302 -6.73 -11.28 13.81
C LEU A 302 -8.00 -10.92 13.03
N GLN A 303 -8.07 -9.69 12.52
CA GLN A 303 -9.29 -9.13 11.93
C GLN A 303 -9.55 -9.63 10.49
N LEU A 304 -8.46 -10.01 9.82
CA LEU A 304 -8.40 -10.30 8.39
C LEU A 304 -7.16 -11.16 8.11
N ILE A 305 -7.20 -12.08 7.15
CA ILE A 305 -6.04 -12.90 6.75
C ILE A 305 -5.50 -12.45 5.40
N PRO A 306 -4.18 -12.19 5.23
CA PRO A 306 -3.69 -11.47 4.08
C PRO A 306 -3.49 -12.30 2.78
N ARG A 307 -3.24 -11.62 1.64
CA ARG A 307 -3.21 -12.10 0.25
C ARG A 307 -2.15 -11.41 -0.64
N HIS A 308 -2.10 -10.07 -0.77
CA HIS A 308 -1.08 -9.38 -1.61
C HIS A 308 -0.68 -7.96 -1.24
N ALA A 309 0.61 -7.64 -1.26
CA ALA A 309 1.12 -6.33 -0.86
C ALA A 309 1.00 -5.24 -1.92
N ASP A 310 0.99 -4.00 -1.43
CA ASP A 310 1.26 -2.77 -2.17
C ASP A 310 2.41 -2.03 -1.47
N ILE A 311 3.08 -1.10 -2.15
CA ILE A 311 4.05 -0.17 -1.54
C ILE A 311 4.21 1.13 -2.36
N SER A 312 4.42 2.26 -1.67
CA SER A 312 5.07 3.51 -2.10
C SER A 312 6.57 3.32 -2.43
N ALA A 313 6.93 3.41 -3.70
CA ALA A 313 8.31 3.53 -4.16
C ALA A 313 8.51 4.78 -5.00
N LEU A 314 9.75 5.28 -5.02
CA LEU A 314 10.12 6.40 -5.86
C LEU A 314 10.29 5.90 -7.30
N HIS A 315 9.27 6.14 -8.12
CA HIS A 315 9.33 5.88 -9.55
C HIS A 315 10.06 7.05 -10.20
N TYR A 316 11.19 6.79 -10.86
CA TYR A 316 12.07 7.83 -11.39
C TYR A 316 12.52 7.54 -12.83
N ARG A 317 12.71 8.60 -13.61
CA ARG A 317 13.05 8.55 -15.04
C ARG A 317 14.53 8.23 -15.29
N THR A 318 14.84 7.02 -15.77
CA THR A 318 16.22 6.58 -16.00
C THR A 318 16.89 7.24 -17.20
N ASP A 319 16.11 7.77 -18.14
CA ASP A 319 16.61 8.62 -19.22
C ASP A 319 16.98 10.03 -18.71
N LEU A 320 16.20 10.63 -17.80
CA LEU A 320 16.52 11.94 -17.22
C LEU A 320 17.65 11.89 -16.18
N PHE A 321 17.59 10.94 -15.25
CA PHE A 321 18.66 10.74 -14.24
C PHE A 321 19.94 10.14 -14.86
N GLY A 322 19.84 9.51 -16.03
CA GLY A 322 20.96 8.93 -16.78
C GLY A 322 21.60 9.87 -17.82
N ASP A 323 21.02 11.05 -18.08
CA ASP A 323 21.57 12.00 -19.05
C ASP A 323 22.82 12.71 -18.51
N ALA A 324 23.88 12.73 -19.32
CA ALA A 324 25.19 13.23 -18.91
C ALA A 324 25.27 14.76 -18.81
N ASP A 325 24.46 15.51 -19.57
CA ASP A 325 24.40 16.97 -19.49
C ASP A 325 23.55 17.40 -18.29
N LEU A 326 22.45 16.68 -17.98
CA LEU A 326 21.65 16.89 -16.76
C LEU A 326 22.46 16.54 -15.49
N GLN A 327 23.17 15.40 -15.48
CA GLN A 327 24.07 15.03 -14.37
C GLN A 327 25.14 16.12 -14.12
N ALA A 328 25.79 16.61 -15.18
CA ALA A 328 26.83 17.63 -15.08
C ALA A 328 26.29 19.02 -14.65
N ALA A 329 25.08 19.39 -15.09
CA ALA A 329 24.42 20.62 -14.66
C ALA A 329 24.02 20.56 -13.19
N PHE A 330 23.43 19.44 -12.74
CA PHE A 330 23.01 19.26 -11.35
C PHE A 330 24.20 19.25 -10.37
N GLU A 331 25.27 18.49 -10.66
CA GLU A 331 26.47 18.47 -9.81
C GLU A 331 27.14 19.84 -9.73
N ALA A 332 27.07 20.65 -10.79
CA ALA A 332 27.59 22.02 -10.80
C ALA A 332 26.75 23.03 -10.01
N GLU A 333 25.45 22.77 -9.79
CA GLU A 333 24.53 23.64 -9.05
C GLU A 333 24.43 23.24 -7.57
N TYR A 334 24.22 21.96 -7.27
CA TYR A 334 23.99 21.46 -5.91
C TYR A 334 25.22 20.82 -5.25
N GLY A 335 26.28 20.53 -6.01
CA GLY A 335 27.55 20.03 -5.47
C GLY A 335 27.59 18.55 -5.09
N TYR A 336 26.59 17.76 -5.52
CA TYR A 336 26.56 16.30 -5.40
C TYR A 336 25.95 15.67 -6.67
N PRO A 337 26.19 14.37 -6.95
CA PRO A 337 25.73 13.74 -8.20
C PRO A 337 24.21 13.64 -8.32
N LEU A 338 23.69 13.76 -9.55
CA LEU A 338 22.29 13.43 -9.84
C LEU A 338 22.10 11.91 -9.78
N ALA A 339 21.37 11.46 -8.78
CA ALA A 339 20.94 10.09 -8.53
C ALA A 339 19.57 10.16 -7.82
N PRO A 340 18.78 9.07 -7.74
CA PRO A 340 17.50 9.09 -7.03
C PRO A 340 17.65 9.65 -5.60
N PRO A 341 16.80 10.61 -5.18
CA PRO A 341 16.98 11.35 -3.93
C PRO A 341 16.94 10.45 -2.71
N GLU A 342 17.99 10.55 -1.88
CA GLU A 342 18.07 9.87 -0.60
C GLU A 342 17.36 10.66 0.52
N THR A 343 17.13 11.97 0.38
CA THR A 343 16.42 12.81 1.37
C THR A 343 15.28 13.65 0.78
N ILE A 344 14.31 14.06 1.62
CA ILE A 344 13.18 14.93 1.22
C ILE A 344 13.68 16.30 0.70
N GLU A 345 14.81 16.79 1.22
CA GLU A 345 15.49 17.99 0.72
C GLU A 345 16.05 17.79 -0.69
N GLN A 346 16.72 16.66 -0.95
CA GLN A 346 17.20 16.31 -2.30
C GLN A 346 16.04 16.12 -3.27
N MET A 347 14.92 15.54 -2.82
CA MET A 347 13.69 15.40 -3.60
C MET A 347 13.11 16.77 -4.00
N GLN A 348 13.12 17.78 -3.12
CA GLN A 348 12.72 19.13 -3.51
C GLN A 348 13.71 19.73 -4.54
N GLN A 349 15.01 19.67 -4.26
CA GLN A 349 16.06 20.21 -5.12
C GLN A 349 16.02 19.63 -6.54
N MET A 350 15.85 18.31 -6.67
CA MET A 350 15.73 17.64 -7.97
C MET A 350 14.43 17.97 -8.69
N ALA A 351 13.31 18.10 -7.97
CA ALA A 351 12.03 18.45 -8.57
C ALA A 351 12.06 19.88 -9.16
N GLU A 352 12.59 20.85 -8.41
CA GLU A 352 12.81 22.22 -8.90
C GLU A 352 13.80 22.24 -10.09
N PHE A 353 14.90 21.47 -10.01
CA PHE A 353 15.90 21.39 -11.07
C PHE A 353 15.33 20.88 -12.41
N PHE A 354 14.60 19.76 -12.44
CA PHE A 354 14.10 19.22 -13.72
C PHE A 354 13.11 20.17 -14.42
N VAL A 355 12.31 20.92 -13.66
CA VAL A 355 11.45 21.99 -14.20
C VAL A 355 12.29 23.18 -14.68
N ALA A 356 13.32 23.58 -13.94
CA ALA A 356 14.22 24.67 -14.34
C ALA A 356 15.02 24.35 -15.62
N GLN A 357 15.37 23.08 -15.87
CA GLN A 357 15.96 22.63 -17.14
C GLN A 357 14.93 22.53 -18.28
N GLY A 358 13.63 22.57 -17.98
CA GLY A 358 12.55 22.52 -18.97
C GLY A 358 12.42 21.17 -19.68
N VAL A 359 12.83 20.07 -19.03
CA VAL A 359 12.75 18.70 -19.57
C VAL A 359 11.46 17.97 -19.20
N VAL A 360 10.66 18.54 -18.31
CA VAL A 360 9.38 18.03 -17.81
C VAL A 360 8.43 19.20 -17.51
N ASP A 361 7.12 18.95 -17.48
CA ASP A 361 6.14 19.94 -17.01
C ASP A 361 6.20 20.10 -15.48
N TYR A 362 6.45 18.99 -14.76
CA TYR A 362 6.52 18.93 -13.29
C TYR A 362 7.71 18.08 -12.83
N GLY A 363 8.36 18.47 -11.74
CA GLY A 363 9.48 17.71 -11.18
C GLY A 363 9.02 16.45 -10.47
N THR A 364 7.93 16.58 -9.71
CA THR A 364 7.28 15.50 -8.96
C THR A 364 5.77 15.72 -8.90
N GLU A 365 5.02 14.85 -8.23
CA GLU A 365 3.59 15.04 -7.95
C GLU A 365 3.09 14.17 -6.79
N PHE A 366 1.84 14.40 -6.37
CA PHE A 366 1.11 13.53 -5.45
C PHE A 366 -0.40 13.68 -5.62
N ALA A 367 -1.17 12.66 -5.21
CA ALA A 367 -2.63 12.78 -5.10
C ALA A 367 -3.00 13.84 -4.06
N GLY A 368 -3.87 14.78 -4.44
CA GLY A 368 -4.05 16.05 -3.73
C GLY A 368 -5.42 16.27 -3.09
N LYS A 369 -6.21 15.21 -2.86
CA LYS A 369 -7.48 15.26 -2.11
C LYS A 369 -7.78 13.97 -1.36
N GLU A 370 -8.84 14.00 -0.55
CA GLU A 370 -9.40 12.83 0.15
C GLU A 370 -8.36 12.13 1.05
N GLU A 371 -8.57 10.85 1.40
CA GLU A 371 -7.63 10.07 2.22
C GLU A 371 -6.24 9.96 1.58
N ALA A 372 -6.15 10.02 0.24
CA ALA A 372 -4.92 9.94 -0.50
C ALA A 372 -3.92 11.08 -0.17
N LEU A 373 -4.40 12.32 -0.03
CA LEU A 373 -3.57 13.44 0.40
C LEU A 373 -3.20 13.33 1.89
N ALA A 374 -4.15 12.96 2.75
CA ALA A 374 -3.90 12.80 4.18
C ALA A 374 -2.91 11.65 4.47
N GLY A 375 -2.94 10.58 3.68
CA GLY A 375 -1.96 9.50 3.74
C GLY A 375 -0.59 9.94 3.22
N ARG A 376 -0.53 10.67 2.10
CA ARG A 376 0.76 11.20 1.59
C ARG A 376 1.41 12.19 2.58
N PHE A 377 0.61 12.98 3.28
CA PHE A 377 1.10 13.80 4.40
C PHE A 377 1.64 12.92 5.54
N TYR A 378 0.92 11.86 5.90
CA TYR A 378 1.35 10.93 6.95
C TYR A 378 2.70 10.27 6.65
N GLU A 379 2.94 9.92 5.39
CA GLU A 379 4.19 9.35 4.92
C GLU A 379 5.40 10.22 5.24
N LEU A 380 5.29 11.49 4.86
CA LEU A 380 6.34 12.49 4.99
C LEU A 380 6.47 12.95 6.44
N LEU A 381 5.34 13.03 7.17
CA LEU A 381 5.29 13.29 8.61
C LEU A 381 6.09 12.24 9.40
N VAL A 382 5.87 10.95 9.13
CA VAL A 382 6.57 9.84 9.79
C VAL A 382 8.04 9.81 9.40
N ALA A 383 8.39 10.05 8.12
CA ALA A 383 9.77 10.22 7.68
C ALA A 383 10.48 11.40 8.37
N ASN A 384 9.74 12.47 8.68
CA ASN A 384 10.20 13.64 9.45
C ASN A 384 10.17 13.43 10.97
N GLY A 385 9.81 12.24 11.47
CA GLY A 385 9.80 11.89 12.90
C GLY A 385 8.56 12.34 13.68
N GLY A 386 7.50 12.75 13.00
CA GLY A 386 6.20 13.07 13.58
C GLY A 386 5.20 11.91 13.56
N ASN A 387 4.02 12.13 14.12
CA ASN A 387 2.86 11.24 14.03
C ASN A 387 1.56 12.06 14.05
N TYR A 388 0.42 11.48 13.65
CA TYR A 388 -0.86 12.17 13.80
C TYR A 388 -1.32 12.24 15.26
N PHE A 389 -1.11 11.17 16.02
CA PHE A 389 -1.60 11.01 17.38
C PHE A 389 -0.49 10.52 18.33
N ASP A 390 -0.62 10.81 19.62
CA ASP A 390 0.19 10.21 20.68
C ASP A 390 -0.43 8.88 21.19
N GLU A 391 0.15 8.31 22.26
CA GLU A 391 -0.35 7.08 22.91
C GLU A 391 -1.72 7.23 23.62
N ASN A 392 -2.25 8.46 23.71
CA ASN A 392 -3.52 8.82 24.35
C ASN A 392 -4.58 9.30 23.33
N PHE A 393 -4.30 9.19 22.02
CA PHE A 393 -5.10 9.77 20.93
C PHE A 393 -5.25 11.31 20.98
N GLU A 394 -4.31 12.04 21.61
CA GLU A 394 -4.18 13.48 21.42
C GLU A 394 -3.56 13.77 20.04
N PRO A 395 -4.14 14.66 19.21
CA PRO A 395 -3.54 15.04 17.94
C PRO A 395 -2.30 15.92 18.13
N VAL A 396 -1.19 15.57 17.46
CA VAL A 396 0.16 16.15 17.64
C VAL A 396 0.87 16.49 16.32
N PHE A 397 0.12 16.60 15.22
CA PHE A 397 0.66 16.89 13.89
C PHE A 397 0.89 18.38 13.60
N ASP A 398 0.62 19.28 14.56
CA ASP A 398 1.11 20.65 14.59
C ASP A 398 2.57 20.77 15.07
N SER A 399 3.23 19.65 15.36
CA SER A 399 4.66 19.56 15.68
C SER A 399 5.57 20.03 14.54
N ASP A 400 6.84 20.33 14.84
CA ASP A 400 7.84 20.82 13.87
C ASP A 400 7.96 19.91 12.63
N ALA A 401 7.81 18.59 12.79
CA ALA A 401 7.79 17.62 11.70
C ALA A 401 6.58 17.79 10.77
N GLY A 402 5.40 18.09 11.33
CA GLY A 402 4.20 18.38 10.55
C GLY A 402 4.24 19.75 9.87
N LYS A 403 4.80 20.77 10.54
CA LYS A 403 5.08 22.08 9.92
C LYS A 403 6.03 21.96 8.73
N MET A 404 7.12 21.22 8.90
CA MET A 404 8.08 20.94 7.82
C MET A 404 7.42 20.21 6.65
N THR A 405 6.58 19.21 6.94
CA THR A 405 5.86 18.44 5.92
C THR A 405 4.85 19.30 5.15
N ALA A 406 4.07 20.11 5.86
CA ALA A 406 3.10 21.03 5.26
C ALA A 406 3.77 22.13 4.43
N GLN A 407 4.88 22.68 4.92
CA GLN A 407 5.67 23.68 4.21
C GLN A 407 6.30 23.10 2.94
N TRP A 408 6.86 21.89 2.98
CA TRP A 408 7.43 21.23 1.80
C TRP A 408 6.38 20.99 0.68
N MET A 409 5.16 20.54 1.04
CA MET A 409 4.07 20.38 0.06
C MET A 409 3.65 21.71 -0.56
N LYS A 410 3.68 22.78 0.24
CA LYS A 410 3.38 24.16 -0.18
C LYS A 410 4.48 24.74 -1.07
N ASP A 411 5.75 24.57 -0.71
CA ASP A 411 6.90 25.08 -1.47
C ASP A 411 6.96 24.46 -2.86
N LEU A 412 6.71 23.14 -2.98
CA LEU A 412 6.58 22.46 -4.26
C LEU A 412 5.47 23.04 -5.15
N TYR A 413 4.34 23.44 -4.55
CA TYR A 413 3.22 24.06 -5.28
C TYR A 413 3.55 25.50 -5.71
N GLU A 414 4.16 26.30 -4.82
CA GLU A 414 4.58 27.68 -5.14
C GLU A 414 5.72 27.73 -6.17
N ALA A 415 6.62 26.74 -6.18
CA ALA A 415 7.66 26.58 -7.19
C ALA A 415 7.11 26.13 -8.56
N GLY A 416 5.86 25.63 -8.63
CA GLY A 416 5.32 24.98 -9.82
C GLY A 416 5.95 23.61 -10.11
N ALA A 417 6.58 22.99 -9.11
CA ALA A 417 7.25 21.70 -9.23
C ALA A 417 6.29 20.50 -9.24
N ILE A 418 5.01 20.74 -8.95
CA ILE A 418 3.89 19.78 -9.00
C ILE A 418 2.72 20.37 -9.82
N PRO A 419 1.74 19.55 -10.29
CA PRO A 419 0.61 20.04 -11.07
C PRO A 419 -0.21 21.13 -10.36
N SER A 420 -0.55 22.21 -11.07
CA SER A 420 -1.46 23.25 -10.52
C SER A 420 -2.88 22.73 -10.26
N ASP A 421 -3.24 21.59 -10.86
CA ASP A 421 -4.52 20.91 -10.65
C ASP A 421 -4.48 19.86 -9.52
N THR A 422 -3.36 19.78 -8.76
CA THR A 422 -3.16 18.83 -7.64
C THR A 422 -4.39 18.65 -6.74
N PRO A 423 -5.11 19.71 -6.30
CA PRO A 423 -6.34 19.57 -5.49
C PRO A 423 -7.47 18.72 -6.10
N ASN A 424 -7.42 18.40 -7.39
CA ASN A 424 -8.38 17.54 -8.08
C ASN A 424 -7.87 16.11 -8.33
N LEU A 425 -6.57 15.83 -8.21
CA LEU A 425 -5.95 14.57 -8.64
C LEU A 425 -6.02 13.45 -7.58
N LEU A 426 -6.23 12.21 -8.04
CA LEU A 426 -6.00 10.97 -7.31
C LEU A 426 -5.00 10.09 -8.06
N TRP A 427 -4.77 8.85 -7.57
CA TRP A 427 -3.84 7.88 -8.13
C TRP A 427 -3.93 7.68 -9.66
N PRO A 428 -5.13 7.60 -10.29
CA PRO A 428 -5.21 7.43 -11.74
C PRO A 428 -4.71 8.65 -12.53
N GLU A 429 -4.94 9.87 -12.03
CA GLU A 429 -4.53 11.08 -12.73
C GLU A 429 -3.02 11.33 -12.63
N VAL A 430 -2.40 11.06 -11.48
CA VAL A 430 -0.92 11.14 -11.34
C VAL A 430 -0.23 10.04 -12.14
N ALA A 431 -0.71 8.80 -12.09
CA ALA A 431 -0.20 7.73 -12.96
C ALA A 431 -0.30 8.07 -14.46
N GLN A 432 -1.32 8.82 -14.87
CA GLN A 432 -1.42 9.34 -16.24
C GLN A 432 -0.43 10.49 -16.53
N ASN A 433 -0.14 11.38 -15.57
CA ASN A 433 0.85 12.44 -15.74
C ASN A 433 2.26 11.90 -15.96
N PHE A 434 2.69 10.93 -15.15
CA PHE A 434 3.95 10.20 -15.37
C PHE A 434 3.98 9.58 -16.77
N CYS A 435 2.93 8.85 -17.16
CA CYS A 435 2.85 8.22 -18.48
C CYS A 435 2.70 9.18 -19.67
N ASP A 436 2.24 10.40 -19.43
CA ASP A 436 2.19 11.47 -20.40
C ASP A 436 3.54 12.15 -20.64
N ASP A 437 4.66 11.66 -20.06
CA ASP A 437 6.00 12.25 -20.17
C ASP A 437 6.10 13.64 -19.49
N LYS A 438 5.25 13.90 -18.49
CA LYS A 438 5.17 15.19 -17.78
C LYS A 438 6.02 15.28 -16.51
N VAL A 439 6.42 14.15 -15.93
CA VAL A 439 6.94 14.07 -14.55
C VAL A 439 8.30 13.36 -14.50
N ALA A 440 9.27 13.94 -13.79
CA ALA A 440 10.61 13.37 -13.70
C ALA A 440 10.71 12.22 -12.70
N PHE A 441 10.11 12.34 -11.51
CA PHE A 441 10.07 11.26 -10.52
C PHE A 441 9.06 11.57 -9.40
N TYR A 442 8.45 10.55 -8.79
CA TYR A 442 7.53 10.73 -7.66
C TYR A 442 7.32 9.46 -6.83
N LEU A 443 6.67 9.58 -5.68
CA LEU A 443 6.33 8.45 -4.80
C LEU A 443 5.00 7.83 -5.22
N GLU A 444 5.02 6.57 -5.65
CA GLU A 444 3.88 5.90 -6.28
C GLU A 444 3.86 4.39 -6.01
N TRP A 445 2.69 3.76 -6.15
CA TRP A 445 2.47 2.35 -5.89
C TRP A 445 3.18 1.41 -6.88
N TYR A 446 3.86 0.36 -6.37
CA TYR A 446 4.38 -0.76 -7.18
C TYR A 446 3.33 -1.42 -8.08
N GLY A 447 2.04 -1.26 -7.77
CA GLY A 447 0.90 -1.51 -8.65
C GLY A 447 1.17 -1.02 -10.07
N TRP A 448 1.45 0.26 -10.22
CA TRP A 448 1.49 0.96 -11.51
C TRP A 448 2.63 0.57 -12.44
N TYR A 449 3.74 -0.01 -11.96
CA TYR A 449 4.89 -0.37 -12.81
C TYR A 449 4.51 -1.06 -14.14
N SER A 450 3.44 -1.86 -14.19
CA SER A 450 3.06 -2.57 -15.43
C SER A 450 2.28 -1.72 -16.41
N TYR A 451 1.51 -0.77 -15.91
CA TYR A 451 0.95 0.31 -16.72
C TYR A 451 2.09 1.18 -17.26
N PHE A 452 3.06 1.51 -16.39
CA PHE A 452 4.23 2.31 -16.74
C PHE A 452 5.17 1.62 -17.74
N GLN A 453 5.28 0.29 -17.70
CA GLN A 453 6.18 -0.50 -18.54
C GLN A 453 5.54 -0.94 -19.87
N ASP A 454 4.25 -0.70 -20.10
CA ASP A 454 3.58 -0.95 -21.39
C ASP A 454 3.72 0.25 -22.34
N PRO A 455 4.47 0.15 -23.46
CA PRO A 455 4.63 1.23 -24.43
C PRO A 455 3.37 1.53 -25.26
N ALA A 456 2.30 0.73 -25.15
CA ALA A 456 1.00 1.07 -25.75
C ALA A 456 0.17 2.00 -24.84
N SER A 457 0.38 1.95 -23.53
CA SER A 457 -0.30 2.77 -22.52
C SER A 457 0.52 3.96 -22.03
N CYS A 458 1.85 3.84 -22.04
CA CYS A 458 2.76 4.76 -21.36
C CYS A 458 3.97 5.14 -22.21
N LYS A 459 4.26 6.45 -22.33
CA LYS A 459 5.43 6.93 -23.09
C LYS A 459 6.77 6.59 -22.41
N VAL A 460 6.73 6.46 -21.09
CA VAL A 460 7.88 6.24 -20.19
C VAL A 460 8.34 4.77 -20.13
N ALA A 461 7.66 3.86 -20.83
CA ALA A 461 7.97 2.43 -20.82
C ALA A 461 9.42 2.10 -21.20
N GLY A 462 10.19 1.55 -20.25
CA GLY A 462 11.61 1.23 -20.39
C GLY A 462 12.56 2.39 -20.11
N HIS A 463 12.03 3.55 -19.72
CA HIS A 463 12.74 4.78 -19.36
C HIS A 463 12.47 5.21 -17.90
N PHE A 464 12.12 4.25 -17.04
CA PHE A 464 12.01 4.45 -15.60
C PHE A 464 12.54 3.24 -14.81
N ASP A 465 12.74 3.44 -13.53
CA ASP A 465 13.12 2.45 -12.53
C ASP A 465 12.50 2.81 -11.17
N LEU A 466 12.57 1.90 -10.20
CA LEU A 466 12.04 2.07 -8.85
C LEU A 466 13.20 2.20 -7.85
N ALA A 467 13.41 3.42 -7.38
CA ALA A 467 14.17 3.66 -6.17
C ALA A 467 13.25 3.57 -4.94
N ARG A 468 13.85 3.57 -3.76
CA ARG A 468 13.10 3.74 -2.52
C ARG A 468 12.81 5.22 -2.28
N GLY A 469 11.73 5.51 -1.56
CA GLY A 469 11.45 6.88 -1.14
C GLY A 469 12.51 7.42 -0.16
N PRO A 470 12.71 8.75 -0.10
CA PRO A 470 13.76 9.38 0.68
C PRO A 470 13.57 9.30 2.21
N VAL A 471 14.63 9.60 2.98
CA VAL A 471 14.50 9.92 4.42
C VAL A 471 14.03 11.36 4.64
N GLY A 472 13.22 11.54 5.69
CA GLY A 472 12.93 12.87 6.22
C GLY A 472 13.92 13.31 7.29
N ALA A 473 13.59 14.39 7.99
CA ALA A 473 14.45 15.02 8.99
C ALA A 473 14.76 14.17 10.24
N ALA A 474 14.12 13.01 10.42
CA ALA A 474 14.58 12.02 11.40
C ALA A 474 15.97 11.44 11.03
N GLY A 475 16.31 11.39 9.74
CA GLY A 475 17.60 10.93 9.22
C GLY A 475 17.76 9.40 9.11
N ASP A 476 16.87 8.62 9.71
CA ASP A 476 16.83 7.15 9.61
C ASP A 476 15.46 6.55 9.22
N ILE A 477 14.41 7.36 9.15
CA ILE A 477 13.06 6.97 8.71
C ILE A 477 12.83 7.42 7.27
N HIS A 478 12.49 6.47 6.39
CA HIS A 478 12.09 6.74 5.00
C HIS A 478 10.59 6.95 4.85
N THR A 479 10.19 7.64 3.80
CA THR A 479 8.81 7.64 3.29
C THR A 479 8.39 6.24 2.89
N GLY A 480 7.29 5.72 3.46
CA GLY A 480 6.73 4.41 3.16
C GLY A 480 5.34 4.17 3.75
N TRP A 481 4.39 5.09 3.54
CA TRP A 481 3.05 5.05 4.16
C TRP A 481 2.24 3.85 3.67
N ALA A 482 1.87 2.93 4.56
CA ALA A 482 1.19 1.71 4.16
C ALA A 482 -0.32 1.79 3.95
N GLY A 483 -0.74 1.56 2.71
CA GLY A 483 -2.03 0.94 2.45
C GLY A 483 -1.90 -0.59 2.44
N ALA A 484 -2.80 -1.30 3.10
CA ALA A 484 -3.17 -2.61 2.61
C ALA A 484 -4.64 -2.57 2.21
N HIS A 485 -4.88 -2.70 0.90
CA HIS A 485 -5.85 -3.67 0.40
C HIS A 485 -6.26 -4.69 1.48
N ALA A 486 -7.52 -4.91 1.88
CA ALA A 486 -7.79 -5.95 2.90
C ALA A 486 -9.09 -6.73 2.71
N PHE A 487 -10.03 -6.77 3.69
CA PHE A 487 -10.78 -8.02 4.02
C PHE A 487 -11.54 -8.25 5.39
N SER A 488 -12.67 -7.64 5.86
CA SER A 488 -13.15 -7.76 7.29
C SER A 488 -14.67 -7.50 7.61
N ILE A 489 -15.36 -8.24 8.54
CA ILE A 489 -16.87 -8.40 8.56
C ILE A 489 -17.65 -8.68 9.92
N PRO A 490 -18.86 -8.11 10.21
CA PRO A 490 -19.75 -8.14 11.43
C PRO A 490 -20.21 -9.29 12.31
N LYS A 491 -20.61 -8.83 13.52
CA LYS A 491 -21.32 -9.43 14.67
C LYS A 491 -22.84 -9.27 14.58
N ALA A 492 -23.54 -10.38 14.80
CA ALA A 492 -24.97 -10.37 15.12
C ALA A 492 -25.22 -9.97 16.59
N ALA A 493 -26.31 -9.24 16.83
CA ALA A 493 -26.87 -9.03 18.16
C ALA A 493 -27.73 -10.24 18.61
N GLU A 494 -28.11 -10.27 19.89
CA GLU A 494 -29.07 -11.24 20.46
C GLU A 494 -30.54 -10.92 20.13
#